data_AF-A0A3D3NM02-F1
#
_entry.id   AF-A0A3D3NM02-F1
#
_cell.length_a   1.000
_cell.length_b   1.000
_cell.length_c   1.000
_cell.angle_alpha   90.00
_cell.angle_beta   90.00
_cell.angle_gamma   90.00
#
_symmetry.space_group_name_H-M   'P 1'
#
loop_
_entity.id
_entity.type
_entity.pdbx_description
1 polymer ?
#
loop_
_entity_poly.entity_id
_entity_poly.type
_entity_poly.pdbx_seq_one_letter_code
_entity_poly.pdbx_strand_id
1 'polypeptide(L)'
;LLVLDEVVNGLSYYDYTFLRHLPRLYGWLEDHLAVTHAGLRNAELPAFLRLGSWIGGDRDGNPFVTAAVTREALRLQSVRALRFHLDEVHALGAELSLAEDLVSVSDALHTLAARSPDTAATRADEPYRRALTGVYARLAATARRLDGIDPDRHAVGESAPYADAGEYAGELDIIHHSLVANGSSLLARGRLRELRRAARVFGFHLASLDLRQNSEVHERVVGELLEAAMPGTAYRQRDEAGRISLLLAEIGSARPLASAHLEYSEETRDELEIFHTAAAAQRAYGANAIENYIIAKTDGVSDLLEVALLLKECGLLLPRVQTLALNIVP
;
A
#
# COMPACT_ATOMS: atom_id res chain seq x y z
N LEU A 1 23.69 14.17 -2.82
CA LEU A 1 22.87 13.39 -1.88
C LEU A 1 22.27 12.25 -2.68
N LEU A 2 22.45 11.01 -2.23
CA LEU A 2 21.84 9.88 -2.94
C LEU A 2 20.33 9.96 -2.70
N VAL A 3 19.51 9.62 -3.69
CA VAL A 3 18.03 9.66 -3.56
C VAL A 3 17.55 8.86 -2.33
N LEU A 4 18.23 7.75 -2.01
CA LEU A 4 17.92 6.95 -0.83
C LEU A 4 18.18 7.66 0.51
N ASP A 5 19.14 8.59 0.57
CA ASP A 5 19.36 9.40 1.78
C ASP A 5 18.15 10.31 2.02
N GLU A 6 17.56 10.86 0.96
CA GLU A 6 16.36 11.67 1.01
C GLU A 6 15.14 10.84 1.45
N VAL A 7 15.01 9.61 0.93
CA VAL A 7 13.98 8.66 1.39
C VAL A 7 14.10 8.44 2.89
N VAL A 8 15.28 8.07 3.38
CA VAL A 8 15.51 7.78 4.81
C VAL A 8 15.23 9.01 5.68
N ASN A 9 15.63 10.20 5.22
CA ASN A 9 15.37 11.45 5.93
C ASN A 9 13.86 11.75 5.99
N GLY A 10 13.14 11.62 4.87
CA GLY A 10 11.69 11.80 4.81
C GLY A 10 10.95 10.82 5.73
N LEU A 11 11.39 9.56 5.77
CA LEU A 11 10.80 8.54 6.64
C LEU A 11 10.99 8.83 8.14
N SER A 12 12.05 9.56 8.52
CA SER A 12 12.30 9.87 9.93
C SER A 12 11.14 10.61 10.60
N TYR A 13 10.41 11.47 9.86
CA TYR A 13 9.28 12.22 10.39
C TYR A 13 8.10 11.33 10.78
N TYR A 14 7.90 10.17 10.14
CA TYR A 14 6.75 9.30 10.41
C TYR A 14 6.74 8.79 11.85
N ASP A 15 7.91 8.50 12.43
CA ASP A 15 8.04 8.03 13.82
C ASP A 15 7.63 9.11 14.82
N TYR A 16 8.01 10.35 14.54
CA TYR A 16 7.80 11.48 15.44
C TYR A 16 6.41 12.10 15.30
N THR A 17 5.80 12.03 14.11
CA THR A 17 4.56 12.73 13.81
C THR A 17 3.47 11.78 13.33
N PHE A 18 3.53 11.31 12.10
CA PHE A 18 2.35 10.78 11.42
C PHE A 18 1.81 9.48 12.03
N LEU A 19 2.67 8.49 12.31
CA LEU A 19 2.23 7.16 12.75
C LEU A 19 1.42 7.17 14.05
N ARG A 20 1.66 8.15 14.93
CA ARG A 20 0.95 8.30 16.21
C ARG A 20 -0.09 9.43 16.18
N HIS A 21 0.23 10.56 15.57
CA HIS A 21 -0.62 11.74 15.65
C HIS A 21 -1.78 11.71 14.65
N LEU A 22 -1.62 11.10 13.48
CA LEU A 22 -2.72 11.00 12.52
C LEU A 22 -3.85 10.08 13.06
N PRO A 23 -3.58 8.88 13.62
CA PRO A 23 -4.62 8.11 14.29
C PRO A 23 -5.36 8.86 15.40
N ARG A 24 -4.63 9.65 16.20
CA ARG A 24 -5.22 10.50 17.24
C ARG A 24 -6.10 11.61 16.69
N LEU A 25 -5.70 12.23 15.58
CA LEU A 25 -6.50 13.24 14.90
C LEU A 25 -7.84 12.67 14.44
N TYR A 26 -7.84 11.47 13.85
CA TYR A 26 -9.08 10.76 13.50
C TYR A 26 -9.94 10.48 14.73
N GLY A 27 -9.35 9.98 15.82
CA GLY A 27 -10.09 9.72 17.06
C GLY A 27 -10.72 10.98 17.64
N TRP A 28 -9.97 12.09 17.64
CA TRP A 28 -10.47 13.41 18.05
C TRP A 28 -11.62 13.89 17.17
N LEU A 29 -11.51 13.75 15.84
CA LEU A 29 -12.54 14.19 14.90
C LEU A 29 -13.82 13.37 15.06
N GLU A 30 -13.71 12.05 15.18
CA GLU A 30 -14.84 11.17 15.46
C GLU A 30 -15.54 11.53 16.77
N ASP A 31 -14.78 11.82 17.83
CA ASP A 31 -15.34 12.20 19.13
C ASP A 31 -16.06 13.55 19.05
N HIS A 32 -15.49 14.51 18.32
CA HIS A 32 -16.11 15.80 18.07
C HIS A 32 -17.41 15.67 17.25
N LEU A 33 -17.39 14.85 16.19
CA LEU A 33 -18.57 14.59 15.36
C LEU A 33 -19.66 13.85 16.12
N ALA A 34 -19.29 12.91 16.99
CA ALA A 34 -20.25 12.16 17.79
C ALA A 34 -21.07 13.04 18.76
N VAL A 35 -20.47 14.14 19.22
CA VAL A 35 -21.13 15.14 20.09
C VAL A 35 -21.96 16.11 19.27
N THR A 36 -21.46 16.57 18.11
CA THR A 36 -22.07 17.65 17.32
C THR A 36 -23.13 17.18 16.34
N HIS A 37 -23.08 15.92 15.89
CA HIS A 37 -23.96 15.37 14.86
C HIS A 37 -24.53 14.02 15.32
N ALA A 38 -25.81 14.00 15.70
CA ALA A 38 -26.46 12.79 16.24
C ALA A 38 -26.37 11.56 15.31
N GLY A 39 -26.40 11.77 13.98
CA GLY A 39 -26.26 10.69 12.99
C GLY A 39 -24.86 10.08 12.90
N LEU A 40 -23.84 10.67 13.52
CA LEU A 40 -22.44 10.23 13.48
C LEU A 40 -21.92 9.72 14.83
N ARG A 41 -22.79 9.55 15.83
CA ARG A 41 -22.41 9.18 17.21
C ARG A 41 -21.50 7.96 17.33
N ASN A 42 -21.68 6.97 16.45
CA ASN A 42 -20.90 5.74 16.43
C ASN A 42 -20.27 5.48 15.04
N ALA A 43 -20.16 6.52 14.21
CA ALA A 43 -19.61 6.36 12.87
C ALA A 43 -18.08 6.31 12.94
N GLU A 44 -17.49 5.27 12.34
CA GLU A 44 -16.07 5.26 12.04
C GLU A 44 -15.85 6.02 10.73
N LEU A 45 -14.96 7.01 10.75
CA LEU A 45 -14.66 7.75 9.52
C LEU A 45 -13.90 6.84 8.54
N PRO A 46 -14.11 6.99 7.22
CA PRO A 46 -13.22 6.37 6.24
C PRO A 46 -11.81 6.93 6.40
N ALA A 47 -10.78 6.19 5.97
CA ALA A 47 -9.40 6.69 5.93
C ALA A 47 -9.21 7.69 4.78
N PHE A 48 -9.79 8.89 4.91
CA PHE A 48 -9.83 9.95 3.90
C PHE A 48 -8.56 10.81 3.86
N LEU A 49 -7.97 11.09 5.02
CA LEU A 49 -6.67 11.75 5.15
C LEU A 49 -5.58 10.69 5.14
N ARG A 50 -4.77 10.70 4.06
CA ARG A 50 -3.64 9.80 3.82
C ARG A 50 -2.41 10.64 3.46
N LEU A 51 -1.25 9.99 3.52
CA LEU A 51 0.02 10.60 3.17
C LEU A 51 0.41 10.15 1.76
N GLY A 52 0.99 11.08 1.00
CA GLY A 52 1.65 10.83 -0.27
C GLY A 52 3.13 11.18 -0.19
N SER A 53 3.93 10.58 -1.05
CA SER A 53 5.35 10.88 -1.21
C SER A 53 5.71 10.91 -2.69
N TRP A 54 6.63 11.80 -3.06
CA TRP A 54 7.29 11.81 -4.37
C TRP A 54 8.73 11.29 -4.30
N ILE A 55 9.28 11.12 -3.10
CA ILE A 55 10.69 10.78 -2.89
C ILE A 55 10.90 9.31 -3.32
N GLY A 56 11.68 9.12 -4.38
CA GLY A 56 11.87 7.81 -5.02
C GLY A 56 10.85 7.48 -6.13
N GLY A 57 9.91 8.39 -6.42
CA GLY A 57 8.91 8.23 -7.49
C GLY A 57 8.94 9.34 -8.56
N ASP A 58 9.39 10.55 -8.22
CA ASP A 58 9.55 11.65 -9.18
C ASP A 58 10.85 11.52 -9.99
N ARG A 59 10.70 11.29 -11.30
CA ARG A 59 11.80 11.04 -12.24
C ARG A 59 11.94 12.17 -13.27
N ASP A 60 11.07 13.17 -13.26
CA ASP A 60 11.07 14.26 -14.24
C ASP A 60 12.37 15.07 -14.14
N GLY A 61 13.25 14.89 -15.13
CA GLY A 61 14.58 15.50 -15.17
C GLY A 61 15.59 14.92 -14.18
N ASN A 62 15.30 13.80 -13.52
CA ASN A 62 16.19 13.17 -12.54
C ASN A 62 16.50 11.70 -12.88
N PRO A 63 17.61 11.42 -13.61
CA PRO A 63 17.96 10.06 -14.03
C PRO A 63 18.39 9.16 -12.87
N PHE A 64 18.64 9.70 -11.67
CA PHE A 64 19.07 8.90 -10.52
C PHE A 64 17.91 8.20 -9.81
N VAL A 65 16.67 8.51 -10.16
CA VAL A 65 15.48 7.82 -9.64
C VAL A 65 15.15 6.68 -10.60
N THR A 66 15.78 5.52 -10.36
CA THR A 66 15.61 4.31 -11.16
C THR A 66 14.56 3.38 -10.56
N ALA A 67 14.16 2.33 -11.28
CA ALA A 67 13.26 1.30 -10.77
C ALA A 67 13.78 0.63 -9.49
N ALA A 68 15.10 0.44 -9.36
CA ALA A 68 15.72 -0.06 -8.14
C ALA A 68 15.54 0.90 -6.96
N VAL A 69 15.69 2.21 -7.18
CA VAL A 69 15.47 3.24 -6.15
C VAL A 69 14.00 3.31 -5.74
N THR A 70 13.08 3.28 -6.70
CA THR A 70 11.63 3.22 -6.43
C THR A 70 11.26 2.00 -5.60
N ARG A 71 11.78 0.82 -5.97
CA ARG A 71 11.55 -0.44 -5.24
C ARG A 71 12.06 -0.35 -3.81
N GLU A 72 13.26 0.19 -3.61
CA GLU A 72 13.85 0.36 -2.28
C GLU A 72 13.10 1.40 -1.45
N ALA A 73 12.64 2.49 -2.05
CA ALA A 73 11.83 3.50 -1.36
C ALA A 73 10.52 2.91 -0.81
N LEU A 74 9.82 2.12 -1.63
CA LEU A 74 8.61 1.39 -1.22
C LEU A 74 8.89 0.35 -0.13
N ARG A 75 9.99 -0.40 -0.26
CA ARG A 75 10.43 -1.36 0.76
C ARG A 75 10.67 -0.64 2.08
N LEU A 76 11.48 0.41 2.11
CA LEU A 76 11.79 1.18 3.32
C LEU A 76 10.54 1.76 4.00
N GLN A 77 9.54 2.19 3.22
CA GLN A 77 8.23 2.56 3.72
C GLN A 77 7.50 1.39 4.38
N SER A 78 7.43 0.23 3.71
CA SER A 78 6.78 -0.98 4.24
C SER A 78 7.40 -1.44 5.55
N VAL A 79 8.74 -1.53 5.57
CA VAL A 79 9.54 -1.84 6.77
C VAL A 79 9.15 -0.96 7.94
N ARG A 80 8.98 0.33 7.68
CA ARG A 80 8.65 1.29 8.73
C ARG A 80 7.25 1.07 9.29
N ALA A 81 6.26 0.91 8.41
CA ALA A 81 4.89 0.63 8.81
C ALA A 81 4.78 -0.68 9.60
N LEU A 82 5.40 -1.76 9.12
CA LEU A 82 5.36 -3.08 9.74
C LEU A 82 6.03 -3.10 11.11
N ARG A 83 7.19 -2.44 11.27
CA ARG A 83 7.83 -2.29 12.60
C ARG A 83 6.92 -1.59 13.60
N PHE A 84 6.29 -0.50 13.18
CA PHE A 84 5.32 0.20 14.02
C PHE A 84 4.15 -0.70 14.43
N HIS A 85 3.55 -1.42 13.48
CA HIS A 85 2.44 -2.34 13.79
C HIS A 85 2.87 -3.47 14.73
N LEU A 86 4.05 -4.05 14.53
CA LEU A 86 4.60 -5.07 15.42
C LEU A 86 4.78 -4.55 16.85
N ASP A 87 5.36 -3.37 17.01
CA ASP A 87 5.55 -2.75 18.33
C ASP A 87 4.22 -2.45 19.02
N GLU A 88 3.24 -1.91 18.29
CA GLU A 88 1.93 -1.57 18.83
C GLU A 88 1.09 -2.80 19.17
N VAL A 89 1.13 -3.87 18.35
CA VAL A 89 0.47 -5.15 18.67
C VAL A 89 1.10 -5.79 19.91
N HIS A 90 2.42 -5.75 20.03
CA HIS A 90 3.11 -6.27 21.20
C HIS A 90 2.73 -5.51 22.48
N ALA A 91 2.75 -4.18 22.42
CA ALA A 91 2.35 -3.33 23.54
C ALA A 91 0.88 -3.55 23.93
N LEU A 92 -0.01 -3.66 22.93
CA LEU A 92 -1.41 -3.95 23.17
C LEU A 92 -1.62 -5.32 23.83
N GLY A 93 -0.85 -6.33 23.43
CA GLY A 93 -0.87 -7.66 24.05
C GLY A 93 -0.44 -7.64 25.51
N ALA A 94 0.47 -6.74 25.89
CA ALA A 94 0.86 -6.55 27.28
C ALA A 94 -0.24 -5.89 28.12
N GLU A 95 -1.03 -4.99 27.52
CA GLU A 95 -2.11 -4.23 28.16
C GLU A 95 -3.43 -5.02 28.29
N LEU A 96 -3.75 -5.92 27.35
CA LEU A 96 -5.02 -6.66 27.32
C LEU A 96 -4.94 -8.08 27.93
N SER A 97 -4.66 -8.17 29.24
CA SER A 97 -4.69 -9.42 30.06
C SER A 97 -6.07 -9.73 30.65
N LEU A 98 -7.16 -9.50 29.92
CA LEU A 98 -8.49 -9.80 30.43
C LEU A 98 -8.68 -11.30 30.53
N ALA A 99 -8.94 -11.80 31.74
CA ALA A 99 -9.24 -13.20 31.99
C ALA A 99 -10.69 -13.53 31.58
N GLU A 100 -10.88 -14.70 30.97
CA GLU A 100 -12.17 -15.18 30.45
C GLU A 100 -13.24 -15.33 31.55
N ASP A 101 -12.83 -15.61 32.79
CA ASP A 101 -13.74 -15.68 33.95
C ASP A 101 -14.28 -14.31 34.39
N LEU A 102 -13.64 -13.21 33.96
CA LEU A 102 -13.99 -11.85 34.38
C LEU A 102 -14.81 -11.08 33.35
N VAL A 103 -14.71 -11.44 32.07
CA VAL A 103 -15.39 -10.74 30.98
C VAL A 103 -15.98 -11.74 29.99
N SER A 104 -17.14 -11.41 29.41
CA SER A 104 -17.64 -12.18 28.28
C SER A 104 -16.74 -11.98 27.05
N VAL A 105 -16.58 -13.04 26.27
CA VAL A 105 -15.74 -13.07 25.08
C VAL A 105 -16.57 -13.57 23.91
N SER A 106 -16.40 -12.94 22.73
CA SER A 106 -17.14 -13.34 21.53
C SER A 106 -16.56 -14.61 20.90
N ASP A 107 -17.41 -15.41 20.25
CA ASP A 107 -16.99 -16.61 19.49
C ASP A 107 -15.93 -16.30 18.43
N ALA A 108 -16.03 -15.13 17.81
CA ALA A 108 -15.05 -14.64 16.84
C ALA A 108 -13.68 -14.43 17.49
N LEU A 109 -13.62 -13.86 18.70
CA LEU A 109 -12.37 -13.71 19.43
C LEU A 109 -11.82 -15.06 19.91
N HIS A 110 -12.67 -15.98 20.37
CA HIS A 110 -12.22 -17.34 20.70
C HIS A 110 -11.60 -18.04 19.49
N THR A 111 -12.24 -17.92 18.33
CA THR A 111 -11.72 -18.47 17.07
C THR A 111 -10.37 -17.84 16.70
N LEU A 112 -10.24 -16.52 16.87
CA LEU A 112 -8.97 -15.82 16.63
C LEU A 112 -7.87 -16.26 17.61
N ALA A 113 -8.18 -16.35 18.90
CA ALA A 113 -7.26 -16.80 19.94
C ALA A 113 -6.82 -18.26 19.75
N ALA A 114 -7.72 -19.12 19.28
CA ALA A 114 -7.43 -20.53 19.00
C ALA A 114 -6.44 -20.73 17.84
N ARG A 115 -6.29 -19.74 16.95
CA ARG A 115 -5.28 -19.75 15.86
C ARG A 115 -3.89 -19.31 16.33
N SER A 116 -3.77 -18.81 17.56
CA SER A 116 -2.50 -18.37 18.13
C SER A 116 -1.54 -19.55 18.29
N PRO A 117 -0.24 -19.39 17.97
CA PRO A 117 0.76 -20.40 18.26
C PRO A 117 1.08 -20.51 19.77
N ASP A 118 0.57 -19.59 20.61
CA ASP A 118 0.77 -19.64 22.06
C ASP A 118 -0.08 -20.76 22.70
N THR A 119 0.62 -21.78 23.19
CA THR A 119 0.06 -22.96 23.87
C THR A 119 0.38 -22.97 25.37
N ALA A 120 0.93 -21.88 25.93
CA ALA A 120 1.28 -21.81 27.33
C ALA A 120 0.03 -21.89 28.22
N ALA A 121 -0.02 -22.90 29.11
CA ALA A 121 -1.15 -23.11 30.02
C ALA A 121 -1.42 -21.90 30.94
N THR A 122 -0.39 -21.11 31.26
CA THR A 122 -0.48 -19.90 32.10
C THR A 122 -1.20 -18.73 31.43
N ARG A 123 -1.51 -18.83 30.14
CA ARG A 123 -2.22 -17.79 29.38
C ARG A 123 -3.52 -18.31 28.77
N ALA A 124 -3.91 -19.55 29.09
CA ALA A 124 -5.04 -20.22 28.47
C ALA A 124 -6.35 -19.44 28.68
N ASP A 125 -6.48 -18.82 29.84
CA ASP A 125 -7.59 -17.98 30.30
C ASP A 125 -7.49 -16.51 29.84
N GLU A 126 -6.48 -16.11 29.07
CA GLU A 126 -6.31 -14.75 28.55
C GLU A 126 -6.53 -14.67 27.02
N PRO A 127 -7.78 -14.79 26.53
CA PRO A 127 -8.07 -14.91 25.10
C PRO A 127 -7.63 -13.69 24.27
N TYR A 128 -7.71 -12.47 24.84
CA TYR A 128 -7.26 -11.25 24.16
C TYR A 128 -5.74 -11.24 23.93
N ARG A 129 -4.95 -11.58 24.95
CA ARG A 129 -3.48 -11.69 24.85
C ARG A 129 -3.07 -12.79 23.88
N ARG A 130 -3.75 -13.93 23.92
CA ARG A 130 -3.52 -15.04 22.97
C ARG A 130 -3.81 -14.64 21.54
N ALA A 131 -4.95 -14.01 21.29
CA ALA A 131 -5.29 -13.46 19.97
C ALA A 131 -4.21 -12.51 19.46
N LEU A 132 -3.76 -11.56 20.28
CA LEU A 132 -2.72 -10.60 19.90
C LEU A 132 -1.35 -11.24 19.66
N THR A 133 -1.04 -12.33 20.36
CA THR A 133 0.17 -13.12 20.09
C THR A 133 0.10 -13.82 18.73
N GLY A 134 -1.10 -14.30 18.35
CA GLY A 134 -1.36 -14.80 16.99
C GLY A 134 -1.22 -13.71 15.94
N VAL A 135 -1.86 -12.55 16.14
CA VAL A 135 -1.74 -11.38 15.26
C VAL A 135 -0.28 -10.97 15.08
N TYR A 136 0.50 -10.93 16.17
CA TYR A 136 1.94 -10.63 16.11
C TYR A 136 2.70 -11.65 15.27
N ALA A 137 2.45 -12.94 15.45
CA ALA A 137 3.12 -14.00 14.69
C ALA A 137 2.81 -13.91 13.18
N ARG A 138 1.57 -13.59 12.81
CA ARG A 138 1.16 -13.35 11.42
C ARG A 138 1.81 -12.09 10.84
N LEU A 139 1.85 -10.98 11.59
CA LEU A 139 2.56 -9.76 11.18
C LEU A 139 4.05 -10.04 10.96
N ALA A 140 4.69 -10.79 11.86
CA ALA A 140 6.10 -11.17 11.74
C ALA A 140 6.37 -11.99 10.47
N ALA A 141 5.50 -12.97 10.18
CA ALA A 141 5.57 -13.72 8.93
C ALA A 141 5.34 -12.83 7.69
N THR A 142 4.48 -11.83 7.81
CA THR A 142 4.20 -10.86 6.73
C THR A 142 5.42 -9.99 6.44
N ALA A 143 6.10 -9.48 7.49
CA ALA A 143 7.32 -8.69 7.35
C ALA A 143 8.48 -9.47 6.72
N ARG A 144 8.64 -10.75 7.08
CA ARG A 144 9.58 -11.64 6.39
C ARG A 144 9.23 -11.84 4.92
N ARG A 145 7.95 -12.09 4.60
CA ARG A 145 7.51 -12.33 3.23
C ARG A 145 7.71 -11.12 2.33
N LEU A 146 7.33 -9.93 2.81
CA LEU A 146 7.35 -8.71 2.00
C LEU A 146 8.75 -8.13 1.87
N ASP A 147 9.47 -8.00 2.99
CA ASP A 147 10.71 -7.20 3.03
C ASP A 147 11.96 -7.99 3.45
N GLY A 148 11.82 -9.28 3.75
CA GLY A 148 12.92 -10.11 4.25
C GLY A 148 13.41 -9.69 5.63
N ILE A 149 12.57 -9.04 6.44
CA ILE A 149 12.96 -8.54 7.76
C ILE A 149 12.49 -9.48 8.86
N ASP A 150 13.42 -9.82 9.74
CA ASP A 150 13.10 -10.41 11.03
C ASP A 150 12.78 -9.32 12.06
N PRO A 151 11.61 -9.40 12.71
CA PRO A 151 11.28 -8.50 13.82
C PRO A 151 12.27 -8.63 14.97
N ASP A 152 12.51 -7.52 15.68
CA ASP A 152 13.41 -7.50 16.85
C ASP A 152 12.96 -8.45 17.97
N ARG A 153 11.64 -8.68 18.07
CA ARG A 153 11.07 -9.66 19.01
C ARG A 153 10.64 -10.91 18.24
N HIS A 154 11.09 -12.06 18.73
CA HIS A 154 10.73 -13.33 18.14
C HIS A 154 9.25 -13.63 18.39
N ALA A 155 8.56 -14.06 17.34
CA ALA A 155 7.20 -14.59 17.48
C ALA A 155 7.24 -15.86 18.35
N VAL A 156 6.17 -16.08 19.13
CA VAL A 156 6.04 -17.26 20.00
C VAL A 156 6.03 -18.57 19.20
N GLY A 157 5.58 -18.52 17.95
CA GLY A 157 5.70 -19.62 17.00
C GLY A 157 5.43 -19.16 15.57
N GLU A 158 5.48 -20.10 14.63
CA GLU A 158 5.24 -19.83 13.21
C GLU A 158 3.75 -19.61 12.92
N SER A 159 3.47 -18.81 11.89
CA SER A 159 2.11 -18.53 11.42
C SER A 159 2.14 -18.12 9.95
N ALA A 160 1.00 -18.26 9.27
CA ALA A 160 0.86 -17.79 7.90
C ALA A 160 0.82 -16.24 7.84
N PRO A 161 1.48 -15.61 6.85
CA PRO A 161 1.40 -14.17 6.66
C PRO A 161 -0.02 -13.72 6.31
N TYR A 162 -0.31 -12.44 6.50
CA TYR A 162 -1.54 -11.83 6.01
C TYR A 162 -1.56 -11.80 4.48
N ALA A 163 -2.74 -11.94 3.88
CA ALA A 163 -2.92 -11.71 2.45
C ALA A 163 -2.67 -10.23 2.12
N ASP A 164 -3.27 -9.34 2.90
CA ASP A 164 -3.18 -7.88 2.77
C ASP A 164 -3.39 -7.18 4.12
N ALA A 165 -3.24 -5.84 4.12
CA ALA A 165 -3.45 -5.03 5.32
C ALA A 165 -4.92 -4.97 5.79
N GLY A 166 -5.87 -5.26 4.90
CA GLY A 166 -7.30 -5.34 5.22
C GLY A 166 -7.62 -6.55 6.10
N GLU A 167 -7.00 -7.70 5.82
CA GLU A 167 -7.11 -8.89 6.67
C GLU A 167 -6.57 -8.61 8.08
N TYR A 168 -5.42 -7.95 8.19
CA TYR A 168 -4.86 -7.51 9.46
C TYR A 168 -5.80 -6.56 10.22
N ALA A 169 -6.32 -5.53 9.54
CA ALA A 169 -7.28 -4.61 10.14
C ALA A 169 -8.57 -5.32 10.61
N GLY A 170 -9.04 -6.32 9.86
CA GLY A 170 -10.19 -7.14 10.20
C GLY A 170 -10.01 -7.94 11.50
N GLU A 171 -8.82 -8.48 11.76
CA GLU A 171 -8.55 -9.16 13.04
C GLU A 171 -8.54 -8.19 14.23
N LEU A 172 -8.04 -6.96 14.05
CA LEU A 172 -8.14 -5.92 15.08
C LEU A 172 -9.60 -5.49 15.34
N ASP A 173 -10.45 -5.52 14.32
CA ASP A 173 -11.89 -5.24 14.46
C ASP A 173 -12.60 -6.32 15.30
N ILE A 174 -12.22 -7.59 15.17
CA ILE A 174 -12.74 -8.67 16.01
C ILE A 174 -12.45 -8.37 17.49
N ILE A 175 -11.23 -7.96 17.81
CA ILE A 175 -10.83 -7.60 19.17
C ILE A 175 -11.66 -6.41 19.69
N HIS A 176 -11.83 -5.38 18.85
CA HIS A 176 -12.61 -4.20 19.18
C HIS A 176 -14.07 -4.53 19.49
N HIS A 177 -14.74 -5.28 18.60
CA HIS A 177 -16.14 -5.65 18.78
C HIS A 177 -16.34 -6.48 20.05
N SER A 178 -15.43 -7.40 20.36
CA SER A 178 -15.49 -8.19 21.59
C SER A 178 -15.38 -7.32 22.85
N LEU A 179 -14.45 -6.35 22.88
CA LEU A 179 -14.31 -5.40 24.01
C LEU A 179 -15.51 -4.48 24.15
N VAL A 180 -16.11 -4.03 23.04
CA VAL A 180 -17.31 -3.19 23.11
C VAL A 180 -18.50 -3.99 23.64
N ALA A 181 -18.68 -5.22 23.15
CA ALA A 181 -19.79 -6.08 23.54
C ALA A 181 -19.77 -6.49 25.02
N ASN A 182 -18.59 -6.63 25.62
CA ASN A 182 -18.45 -7.03 27.03
C ASN A 182 -18.36 -5.85 28.01
N GLY A 183 -18.62 -4.63 27.55
CA GLY A 183 -18.60 -3.42 28.38
C GLY A 183 -17.21 -2.78 28.57
N SER A 184 -16.14 -3.37 28.04
CA SER A 184 -14.76 -2.87 28.11
C SER A 184 -14.44 -1.80 27.06
N SER A 185 -15.42 -0.97 26.70
CA SER A 185 -15.29 0.04 25.65
C SER A 185 -14.18 1.07 25.89
N LEU A 186 -13.82 1.35 27.15
CA LEU A 186 -12.68 2.22 27.49
C LEU A 186 -11.34 1.67 26.97
N LEU A 187 -11.13 0.35 27.08
CA LEU A 187 -9.95 -0.32 26.52
C LEU A 187 -9.96 -0.27 24.99
N ALA A 188 -11.14 -0.45 24.39
CA ALA A 188 -11.32 -0.38 22.94
C ALA A 188 -11.06 1.01 22.34
N ARG A 189 -11.20 2.07 23.15
CA ARG A 189 -10.99 3.47 22.75
C ARG A 189 -9.55 3.98 22.95
N GLY A 190 -8.68 3.19 23.60
CA GLY A 190 -7.27 3.50 23.80
C GLY A 190 -6.39 3.07 22.62
N ARG A 191 -5.27 2.40 22.92
CA ARG A 191 -4.28 1.94 21.93
C ARG A 191 -4.89 1.16 20.77
N LEU A 192 -5.86 0.29 21.03
CA LEU A 192 -6.53 -0.48 19.98
C LEU A 192 -7.19 0.41 18.93
N ARG A 193 -7.81 1.53 19.33
CA ARG A 193 -8.41 2.48 18.40
C ARG A 193 -7.37 3.14 17.51
N GLU A 194 -6.26 3.58 18.11
CA GLU A 194 -5.13 4.19 17.39
C GLU A 194 -4.53 3.18 16.40
N LEU A 195 -4.30 1.94 16.82
CA LEU A 195 -3.75 0.87 15.98
C LEU A 195 -4.68 0.48 14.83
N ARG A 196 -5.99 0.31 15.10
CA ARG A 196 -7.01 0.05 14.06
C ARG A 196 -7.04 1.14 13.00
N ARG A 197 -6.85 2.39 13.43
CA ARG A 197 -6.80 3.54 12.52
C ARG A 197 -5.49 3.58 11.75
N ALA A 198 -4.36 3.32 12.39
CA ALA A 198 -3.05 3.23 11.74
C ALA A 198 -3.02 2.13 10.67
N ALA A 199 -3.57 0.94 10.97
CA ALA A 199 -3.68 -0.16 10.01
C ALA A 199 -4.45 0.23 8.74
N ARG A 200 -5.54 1.00 8.88
CA ARG A 200 -6.35 1.47 7.74
C ARG A 200 -5.71 2.61 6.95
N VAL A 201 -4.98 3.50 7.62
CA VAL A 201 -4.39 4.69 6.99
C VAL A 201 -3.05 4.39 6.34
N PHE A 202 -2.17 3.67 7.03
CA PHE A 202 -0.80 3.41 6.59
C PHE A 202 -0.66 2.03 5.91
N GLY A 203 -1.57 1.09 6.20
CA GLY A 203 -1.48 -0.28 5.67
C GLY A 203 -0.10 -0.91 5.87
N PHE A 204 0.37 -1.63 4.85
CA PHE A 204 1.74 -2.12 4.74
C PHE A 204 2.62 -1.28 3.79
N HIS A 205 2.14 -0.13 3.30
CA HIS A 205 2.87 0.73 2.36
C HIS A 205 3.28 2.08 2.94
N LEU A 206 2.82 2.42 4.16
CA LEU A 206 3.02 3.71 4.85
C LEU A 206 2.34 4.90 4.15
N ALA A 207 2.82 5.31 2.98
CA ALA A 207 2.26 6.39 2.19
C ALA A 207 2.22 6.01 0.71
N SER A 208 1.27 6.57 -0.04
CA SER A 208 1.23 6.36 -1.49
C SER A 208 2.46 7.01 -2.12
N LEU A 209 3.20 6.28 -2.93
CA LEU A 209 4.26 6.83 -3.76
C LEU A 209 3.67 7.24 -5.11
N ASP A 210 3.72 8.52 -5.44
CA ASP A 210 3.34 8.97 -6.78
C ASP A 210 4.53 8.77 -7.73
N LEU A 211 4.24 8.27 -8.92
CA LEU A 211 5.21 8.22 -10.01
C LEU A 211 5.07 9.48 -10.86
N ARG A 212 6.18 10.05 -11.33
CA ARG A 212 6.14 11.22 -12.22
C ARG A 212 7.21 11.14 -13.29
N GLN A 213 6.83 11.45 -14.54
CA GLN A 213 7.75 11.52 -15.68
C GLN A 213 7.24 12.49 -16.75
N ASN A 214 8.15 13.00 -17.58
CA ASN A 214 7.86 13.90 -18.68
C ASN A 214 7.15 13.19 -19.87
N SER A 215 6.12 13.83 -20.44
CA SER A 215 5.38 13.33 -21.62
C SER A 215 6.30 12.98 -22.80
N GLU A 216 7.34 13.78 -23.05
CA GLU A 216 8.27 13.54 -24.17
C GLU A 216 8.99 12.18 -24.04
N VAL A 217 9.18 11.68 -22.82
CA VAL A 217 9.77 10.35 -22.59
C VAL A 217 8.78 9.26 -23.00
N HIS A 218 7.51 9.40 -22.63
CA HIS A 218 6.45 8.46 -23.02
C HIS A 218 6.31 8.39 -24.53
N GLU A 219 6.31 9.54 -25.22
CA GLU A 219 6.22 9.63 -26.68
C GLU A 219 7.37 8.87 -27.36
N ARG A 220 8.60 8.99 -26.84
CA ARG A 220 9.78 8.28 -27.36
C ARG A 220 9.68 6.78 -27.14
N VAL A 221 9.35 6.36 -25.93
CA VAL A 221 9.24 4.94 -25.56
C VAL A 221 8.13 4.26 -26.34
N VAL A 222 6.92 4.83 -26.36
CA VAL A 222 5.80 4.29 -27.13
C VAL A 222 6.11 4.27 -28.62
N GLY A 223 6.77 5.32 -29.14
CA GLY A 223 7.22 5.36 -30.52
C GLY A 223 8.19 4.23 -30.87
N GLU A 224 9.15 3.93 -30.01
CA GLU A 224 10.09 2.81 -30.20
C GLU A 224 9.37 1.46 -30.14
N LEU A 225 8.49 1.25 -29.16
CA LEU A 225 7.71 0.02 -29.02
C LEU A 225 6.84 -0.27 -30.25
N LEU A 226 6.15 0.75 -30.76
CA LEU A 226 5.32 0.66 -31.95
C LEU A 226 6.14 0.36 -33.20
N GLU A 227 7.28 1.05 -33.39
CA GLU A 227 8.14 0.84 -34.56
C GLU A 227 8.79 -0.54 -34.55
N ALA A 228 9.18 -1.05 -33.37
CA ALA A 228 9.74 -2.39 -33.22
C ALA A 228 8.70 -3.49 -33.48
N ALA A 229 7.46 -3.30 -33.04
CA ALA A 229 6.38 -4.26 -33.25
C ALA A 229 5.79 -4.20 -34.67
N MET A 230 5.78 -3.01 -35.28
CA MET A 230 5.19 -2.72 -36.58
C MET A 230 6.05 -1.68 -37.32
N PRO A 231 7.11 -2.11 -38.04
CA PRO A 231 7.98 -1.20 -38.78
C PRO A 231 7.21 -0.35 -39.79
N GLY A 232 7.56 0.93 -39.90
CA GLY A 232 6.89 1.93 -40.73
C GLY A 232 5.73 2.66 -40.04
N THR A 233 5.55 2.48 -38.74
CA THR A 233 4.47 3.15 -37.98
C THR A 233 4.71 4.66 -37.88
N ALA A 234 5.98 5.06 -37.74
CA ALA A 234 6.43 6.46 -37.67
C ALA A 234 5.62 7.31 -36.68
N TYR A 235 5.36 6.75 -35.48
CA TYR A 235 4.44 7.30 -34.48
C TYR A 235 4.60 8.80 -34.23
N ARG A 236 5.83 9.25 -33.94
CA ARG A 236 6.14 10.66 -33.63
C ARG A 236 5.94 11.64 -34.79
N GLN A 237 5.85 11.14 -36.02
CA GLN A 237 5.58 11.95 -37.21
C GLN A 237 4.08 12.13 -37.48
N ARG A 238 3.22 11.40 -36.74
CA ARG A 238 1.77 11.53 -36.84
C ARG A 238 1.29 12.78 -36.14
N ASP A 239 0.21 13.36 -36.68
CA ASP A 239 -0.58 14.37 -35.99
C ASP A 239 -1.35 13.76 -34.81
N GLU A 240 -1.92 14.62 -33.98
CA GLU A 240 -2.59 14.21 -32.73
C GLU A 240 -3.73 13.21 -32.99
N ALA A 241 -4.57 13.46 -34.00
CA ALA A 241 -5.64 12.56 -34.37
C ALA A 241 -5.12 11.17 -34.80
N GLY A 242 -4.01 11.14 -35.54
CA GLY A 242 -3.33 9.91 -35.95
C GLY A 242 -2.72 9.14 -34.78
N ARG A 243 -2.16 9.84 -33.78
CA ARG A 243 -1.64 9.23 -32.55
C ARG A 243 -2.76 8.63 -31.71
N ILE A 244 -3.81 9.39 -31.42
CA ILE A 244 -4.99 8.94 -30.65
C ILE A 244 -5.59 7.68 -31.28
N SER A 245 -5.83 7.70 -32.59
CA SER A 245 -6.43 6.56 -33.31
C SER A 245 -5.60 5.29 -33.16
N LEU A 246 -4.28 5.40 -33.30
CA LEU A 246 -3.36 4.27 -33.16
C LEU A 246 -3.29 3.75 -31.72
N LEU A 247 -3.15 4.65 -30.74
CA LEU A 247 -3.08 4.27 -29.33
C LEU A 247 -4.36 3.58 -28.87
N LEU A 248 -5.54 4.08 -29.25
CA LEU A 248 -6.82 3.45 -28.92
C LEU A 248 -6.93 2.05 -29.53
N ALA A 249 -6.46 1.86 -30.76
CA ALA A 249 -6.42 0.55 -31.40
C ALA A 249 -5.51 -0.43 -30.64
N GLU A 250 -4.31 0.00 -30.24
CA GLU A 250 -3.37 -0.85 -29.50
C GLU A 250 -3.82 -1.12 -28.05
N ILE A 251 -4.41 -0.14 -27.38
CA ILE A 251 -5.01 -0.33 -26.05
C ILE A 251 -6.16 -1.34 -26.14
N GLY A 252 -7.00 -1.27 -27.18
CA GLY A 252 -8.08 -2.24 -27.41
C GLY A 252 -7.61 -3.66 -27.73
N SER A 253 -6.37 -3.82 -28.20
CA SER A 253 -5.79 -5.12 -28.54
C SER A 253 -5.40 -5.93 -27.30
N ALA A 254 -5.63 -7.24 -27.31
CA ALA A 254 -5.18 -8.13 -26.23
C ALA A 254 -3.72 -8.57 -26.36
N ARG A 255 -3.07 -8.27 -27.49
CA ARG A 255 -1.67 -8.62 -27.74
C ARG A 255 -0.77 -7.67 -26.92
N PRO A 256 0.28 -8.20 -26.26
CA PRO A 256 1.36 -7.36 -25.72
C PRO A 256 2.09 -6.65 -26.86
N LEU A 257 2.36 -5.36 -26.68
CA LEU A 257 3.16 -4.57 -27.61
C LEU A 257 4.65 -4.80 -27.39
N ALA A 258 5.09 -4.86 -26.13
CA ALA A 258 6.48 -5.15 -25.77
C ALA A 258 6.79 -6.65 -25.94
N SER A 259 7.98 -6.95 -26.48
CA SER A 259 8.46 -8.32 -26.68
C SER A 259 9.77 -8.54 -25.95
N ALA A 260 9.84 -9.59 -25.12
CA ALA A 260 11.07 -9.98 -24.43
C ALA A 260 12.17 -10.51 -25.37
N HIS A 261 11.88 -10.64 -26.68
CA HIS A 261 12.80 -11.14 -27.70
C HIS A 261 13.38 -10.05 -28.60
N LEU A 262 13.05 -8.77 -28.33
CA LEU A 262 13.58 -7.63 -29.05
C LEU A 262 14.54 -6.83 -28.16
N GLU A 263 15.51 -6.18 -28.79
CA GLU A 263 16.39 -5.22 -28.12
C GLU A 263 15.77 -3.83 -28.17
N TYR A 264 15.75 -3.16 -27.03
CA TYR A 264 15.27 -1.79 -26.88
C TYR A 264 16.37 -0.90 -26.32
N SER A 265 16.25 0.40 -26.55
CA SER A 265 17.10 1.42 -25.93
C SER A 265 17.12 1.32 -24.40
N GLU A 266 18.15 1.89 -23.79
CA GLU A 266 18.24 2.00 -22.32
C GLU A 266 17.03 2.75 -21.74
N GLU A 267 16.65 3.88 -22.34
CA GLU A 267 15.47 4.65 -21.92
C GLU A 267 14.19 3.81 -21.93
N THR A 268 13.90 3.09 -23.01
CA THR A 268 12.72 2.23 -23.10
C THR A 268 12.74 1.08 -22.08
N ARG A 269 13.90 0.45 -21.85
CA ARG A 269 14.02 -0.61 -20.84
C ARG A 269 13.80 -0.08 -19.43
N ASP A 270 14.40 1.05 -19.10
CA ASP A 270 14.29 1.68 -17.79
C ASP A 270 12.85 2.13 -17.49
N GLU A 271 12.17 2.73 -18.49
CA GLU A 271 10.76 3.12 -18.33
C GLU A 271 9.86 1.89 -18.15
N LEU A 272 10.02 0.83 -18.97
CA LEU A 272 9.26 -0.41 -18.78
C LEU A 272 9.49 -1.02 -17.39
N GLU A 273 10.73 -0.96 -16.87
CA GLU A 273 11.04 -1.48 -15.53
C GLU A 273 10.31 -0.68 -14.43
N ILE A 274 10.11 0.63 -14.60
CA ILE A 274 9.32 1.46 -13.67
C ILE A 274 7.87 0.98 -13.63
N PHE A 275 7.23 0.77 -14.79
CA PHE A 275 5.84 0.28 -14.84
C PHE A 275 5.71 -1.14 -14.26
N HIS A 276 6.67 -2.03 -14.50
CA HIS A 276 6.69 -3.35 -13.88
C HIS A 276 6.91 -3.29 -12.36
N THR A 277 7.75 -2.35 -11.89
CA THR A 277 7.97 -2.10 -10.47
C THR A 277 6.70 -1.60 -9.80
N ALA A 278 5.94 -0.73 -10.47
CA ALA A 278 4.66 -0.26 -9.98
C ALA A 278 3.65 -1.41 -9.82
N ALA A 279 3.56 -2.29 -10.83
CA ALA A 279 2.68 -3.45 -10.78
C ALA A 279 3.07 -4.45 -9.68
N ALA A 280 4.38 -4.66 -9.48
CA ALA A 280 4.88 -5.49 -8.39
C ALA A 280 4.58 -4.89 -7.01
N ALA A 281 4.72 -3.56 -6.87
CA ALA A 281 4.44 -2.85 -5.63
C ALA A 281 2.97 -2.96 -5.22
N GLN A 282 2.02 -2.74 -6.15
CA GLN A 282 0.59 -2.88 -5.84
C GLN A 282 0.23 -4.33 -5.45
N ARG A 283 0.84 -5.33 -6.07
CA ARG A 283 0.65 -6.74 -5.68
C ARG A 283 1.20 -7.05 -4.29
N ALA A 284 2.33 -6.45 -3.92
CA ALA A 284 3.00 -6.72 -2.65
C ALA A 284 2.37 -5.95 -1.47
N TYR A 285 2.13 -4.65 -1.64
CA TYR A 285 1.75 -3.73 -0.56
C TYR A 285 0.30 -3.21 -0.64
N GLY A 286 -0.43 -3.61 -1.69
CA GLY A 286 -1.81 -3.20 -1.96
C GLY A 286 -1.90 -2.05 -2.97
N ALA A 287 -3.10 -1.85 -3.54
CA ALA A 287 -3.35 -0.86 -4.59
C ALA A 287 -2.95 0.58 -4.19
N ASN A 288 -3.11 0.93 -2.90
CA ASN A 288 -2.80 2.27 -2.38
C ASN A 288 -1.28 2.56 -2.28
N ALA A 289 -0.41 1.60 -2.56
CA ALA A 289 1.04 1.83 -2.54
C ALA A 289 1.48 2.80 -3.64
N ILE A 290 0.78 2.80 -4.78
CA ILE A 290 0.97 3.73 -5.89
C ILE A 290 -0.41 4.03 -6.47
N GLU A 291 -0.97 5.17 -6.10
CA GLU A 291 -2.30 5.58 -6.56
C GLU A 291 -2.25 6.45 -7.82
N ASN A 292 -1.14 7.15 -8.09
CA ASN A 292 -1.05 8.14 -9.17
C ASN A 292 0.21 7.98 -10.02
N TYR A 293 0.04 8.18 -11.33
CA TYR A 293 1.09 8.42 -12.29
C TYR A 293 0.87 9.80 -12.91
N ILE A 294 1.80 10.71 -12.64
CA ILE A 294 1.75 12.13 -13.03
C ILE A 294 2.58 12.33 -14.29
N ILE A 295 1.99 12.97 -15.29
CA ILE A 295 2.64 13.32 -16.55
C ILE A 295 3.05 14.79 -16.47
N ALA A 296 4.34 15.07 -16.51
CA ALA A 296 4.83 16.44 -16.60
C ALA A 296 4.83 16.91 -18.05
N LYS A 297 4.45 18.18 -18.27
CA LYS A 297 4.36 18.82 -19.60
C LYS A 297 3.36 18.14 -20.55
N THR A 298 2.21 17.75 -20.02
CA THR A 298 1.09 17.27 -20.84
C THR A 298 0.60 18.38 -21.78
N ASP A 299 0.48 18.06 -23.08
CA ASP A 299 0.01 18.97 -24.14
C ASP A 299 -1.21 18.38 -24.86
N GLY A 300 -1.29 17.04 -24.99
CA GLY A 300 -2.30 16.35 -25.79
C GLY A 300 -3.03 15.22 -25.07
N VAL A 301 -4.05 14.67 -25.75
CA VAL A 301 -4.73 13.45 -25.30
C VAL A 301 -3.84 12.23 -25.54
N SER A 302 -2.96 12.28 -26.54
CA SER A 302 -1.95 11.24 -26.78
C SER A 302 -1.14 10.93 -25.54
N ASP A 303 -0.74 11.95 -24.77
CA ASP A 303 0.16 11.80 -23.61
C ASP A 303 -0.47 10.90 -22.53
N LEU A 304 -1.78 11.10 -22.27
CA LEU A 304 -2.55 10.25 -21.36
C LEU A 304 -2.66 8.81 -21.89
N LEU A 305 -2.87 8.67 -23.19
CA LEU A 305 -3.04 7.37 -23.85
C LEU A 305 -1.72 6.59 -23.96
N GLU A 306 -0.59 7.27 -24.08
CA GLU A 306 0.74 6.66 -24.04
C GLU A 306 1.00 6.00 -22.69
N VAL A 307 0.74 6.70 -21.59
CA VAL A 307 0.83 6.12 -20.24
C VAL A 307 -0.19 5.00 -20.06
N ALA A 308 -1.42 5.16 -20.56
CA ALA A 308 -2.42 4.09 -20.53
C ALA A 308 -1.94 2.82 -21.25
N LEU A 309 -1.30 2.96 -22.40
CA LEU A 309 -0.69 1.86 -23.14
C LEU A 309 0.42 1.19 -22.33
N LEU A 310 1.33 1.96 -21.70
CA LEU A 310 2.39 1.41 -20.86
C LEU A 310 1.85 0.68 -19.62
N LEU A 311 0.78 1.19 -19.00
CA LEU A 311 0.08 0.52 -17.90
C LEU A 311 -0.58 -0.78 -18.34
N LYS A 312 -1.06 -0.86 -19.58
CA LYS A 312 -1.60 -2.11 -20.14
C LYS A 312 -0.50 -3.17 -20.24
N GLU A 313 0.70 -2.80 -20.67
CA GLU A 313 1.82 -3.73 -20.84
C GLU A 313 2.27 -4.39 -19.53
N CYS A 314 2.04 -3.75 -18.38
CA CYS A 314 2.34 -4.33 -17.07
C CYS A 314 1.11 -4.85 -16.29
N GLY A 315 -0.08 -4.82 -16.91
CA GLY A 315 -1.33 -5.32 -16.33
C GLY A 315 -2.00 -4.39 -15.32
N LEU A 316 -1.58 -3.11 -15.25
CA LEU A 316 -2.22 -2.07 -14.46
C LEU A 316 -3.39 -1.38 -15.19
N LEU A 317 -3.49 -1.56 -16.51
CA LEU A 317 -4.71 -1.30 -17.28
C LEU A 317 -5.20 -2.61 -17.89
N LEU A 318 -6.46 -2.97 -17.62
CA LEU A 318 -7.14 -4.14 -18.18
C LEU A 318 -8.37 -3.68 -18.99
N PRO A 319 -8.21 -3.40 -20.30
CA PRO A 319 -9.24 -2.79 -21.13
C PRO A 319 -10.54 -3.60 -21.21
N ARG A 320 -10.44 -4.94 -21.26
CA ARG A 320 -11.60 -5.84 -21.40
C ARG A 320 -12.55 -5.80 -20.21
N VAL A 321 -12.03 -5.50 -19.02
CA VAL A 321 -12.81 -5.38 -17.78
C VAL A 321 -12.84 -3.93 -17.29
N GLN A 322 -12.45 -2.98 -18.15
CA GLN A 322 -12.47 -1.53 -17.90
C GLN A 322 -11.86 -1.13 -16.55
N THR A 323 -10.78 -1.82 -16.17
CA THR A 323 -10.11 -1.59 -14.89
C THR A 323 -8.80 -0.86 -15.12
N LEU A 324 -8.61 0.26 -14.42
CA LEU A 324 -7.36 1.01 -14.36
C LEU A 324 -6.95 1.06 -12.89
N ALA A 325 -5.74 0.59 -12.60
CA ALA A 325 -5.28 0.34 -11.24
C ALA A 325 -4.64 1.58 -10.56
N LEU A 326 -4.34 2.64 -11.33
CA LEU A 326 -3.84 3.91 -10.82
C LEU A 326 -4.33 5.08 -11.67
N ASN A 327 -4.41 6.26 -11.10
CA ASN A 327 -4.84 7.47 -11.80
C ASN A 327 -3.74 7.96 -12.74
N ILE A 328 -4.11 8.32 -13.97
CA ILE A 328 -3.24 9.06 -14.88
C ILE A 328 -3.56 10.54 -14.71
N VAL A 329 -2.58 11.32 -14.27
CA VAL A 329 -2.76 12.73 -13.89
C VAL A 329 -1.96 13.62 -14.85
N PRO A 330 -2.62 14.45 -15.68
CA PRO A 330 -1.95 15.36 -16.61
C PRO A 330 -1.35 16.61 -15.95
#